data_AF-A0A2G9U2F8-F1
#
_entry.id   AF-A0A2G9U2F8-F1
#
_cell.length_a   1.000
_cell.length_b   1.000
_cell.length_c   1.000
_cell.angle_alpha   90.00
_cell.angle_beta   90.00
_cell.angle_gamma   90.00
#
_symmetry.space_group_name_H-M   'P 1'
#
loop_
_entity.id
_entity.type
_entity.pdbx_description
1 polymer ?
#
loop_
_entity_poly.entity_id
_entity_poly.type
_entity_poly.pdbx_seq_one_letter_code
_entity_poly.pdbx_strand_id
1 'polypeptide(L)'
;MDSRHFIFLFTTFLQRAFCSVRRSRDRTTKPFVVSLALSGDMQGWHIVTGVMPLDTVYTDAQLMSFMGRAFERAAEQAHLDVRRDNFDPNVILVRSEDRSRFFDLLQAVMEIES
;
A
#
# COMPACT_ATOMS: atom_id res chain seq x y z
N MET A 1 -3.07 -2.89 -17.90
CA MET A 1 -3.32 -1.61 -17.19
C MET A 1 -1.95 -0.97 -17.03
N ASP A 2 -1.50 -0.26 -18.06
CA ASP A 2 -0.06 -0.28 -18.38
C ASP A 2 0.73 0.86 -17.72
N SER A 3 0.03 1.86 -17.15
CA SER A 3 0.66 2.93 -16.37
C SER A 3 0.56 2.61 -14.88
N ARG A 4 1.62 2.08 -14.29
CA ARG A 4 1.68 1.83 -12.83
C ARG A 4 1.71 3.13 -12.02
N HIS A 5 2.13 4.25 -12.63
CA HIS A 5 2.03 5.60 -12.07
C HIS A 5 0.58 6.02 -11.79
N PHE A 6 -0.39 5.54 -12.60
CA PHE A 6 -1.81 5.77 -12.36
C PHE A 6 -2.24 5.26 -10.98
N ILE A 7 -1.72 4.12 -10.54
CA ILE A 7 -2.15 3.48 -9.29
C ILE A 7 -1.74 4.32 -8.08
N PHE A 8 -0.53 4.90 -8.10
CA PHE A 8 -0.09 5.82 -7.06
C PHE A 8 -0.94 7.10 -7.00
N LEU A 9 -1.19 7.73 -8.16
CA LEU A 9 -2.05 8.91 -8.27
C LEU A 9 -3.48 8.60 -7.80
N PHE A 10 -4.06 7.53 -8.31
CA PHE A 10 -5.39 7.05 -7.94
C PHE A 10 -5.51 6.89 -6.42
N THR A 11 -4.54 6.22 -5.80
CA THR A 11 -4.51 5.98 -4.35
C THR A 11 -4.43 7.30 -3.57
N THR A 12 -3.58 8.23 -4.01
CA THR A 12 -3.44 9.56 -3.39
C THR A 12 -4.73 10.38 -3.49
N PHE A 13 -5.38 10.40 -4.66
CA PHE A 13 -6.66 11.08 -4.85
C PHE A 13 -7.77 10.45 -4.00
N LEU A 14 -7.83 9.12 -3.97
CA LEU A 14 -8.82 8.38 -3.19
C LEU A 14 -8.67 8.65 -1.69
N GLN A 15 -7.44 8.67 -1.16
CA GLN A 15 -7.18 9.02 0.24
C GLN A 15 -7.67 10.44 0.56
N ARG A 16 -7.34 11.42 -0.27
CA ARG A 16 -7.77 12.82 -0.08
C ARG A 16 -9.30 12.95 -0.10
N ALA A 17 -9.97 12.29 -1.05
CA ALA A 17 -11.42 12.25 -1.12
C ALA A 17 -12.03 11.57 0.11
N PHE A 18 -11.49 10.43 0.54
CA PHE A 18 -11.95 9.72 1.74
C PHE A 18 -11.85 10.56 3.01
N CYS A 19 -10.75 11.30 3.16
CA CYS A 19 -10.52 12.21 4.29
C CYS A 19 -11.43 13.45 4.24
N SER A 20 -11.81 13.93 3.06
CA SER A 20 -12.63 15.15 2.92
C SER A 20 -14.12 14.92 3.16
N VAL A 21 -14.64 13.71 2.88
CA VAL A 21 -16.08 13.39 2.96
C VAL A 21 -16.63 13.45 4.40
N ARG A 22 -15.82 13.14 5.42
CA ARG A 22 -16.19 13.36 6.83
C ARG A 22 -15.00 13.84 7.64
N ARG A 23 -15.19 14.93 8.38
CA ARG A 23 -14.19 15.46 9.32
C ARG A 23 -14.10 14.56 10.55
N SER A 24 -13.25 13.55 10.48
CA SER A 24 -12.76 12.80 11.63
C SER A 24 -11.24 12.79 11.59
N ARG A 25 -10.59 13.19 12.69
CA ARG A 25 -9.12 13.24 12.81
C ARG A 25 -8.50 11.86 12.55
N ASP A 26 -9.20 10.79 12.92
CA ASP A 26 -8.75 9.41 12.75
C ASP A 26 -8.50 9.00 11.28
N ARG A 27 -9.09 9.74 10.31
CA ARG A 27 -8.94 9.44 8.89
C ARG A 27 -7.68 10.04 8.27
N THR A 28 -7.17 11.13 8.81
CA THR A 28 -5.96 11.78 8.29
C THR A 28 -4.68 11.17 8.85
N THR A 29 -4.77 10.58 10.05
CA THR A 29 -3.64 10.02 10.81
C THR A 29 -3.26 8.60 10.43
N LYS A 30 -4.00 7.95 9.52
CA LYS A 30 -3.79 6.55 9.14
C LYS A 30 -3.26 6.43 7.71
N PRO A 31 -2.36 5.46 7.44
CA PRO A 31 -1.94 5.17 6.08
C PRO A 31 -3.10 4.62 5.26
N PHE A 32 -3.00 4.73 3.94
CA PHE A 32 -4.04 4.27 3.03
C PHE A 32 -3.44 3.28 2.04
N VAL A 33 -3.92 2.03 2.06
CA VAL A 33 -3.42 0.93 1.23
C VAL A 33 -4.53 0.46 0.30
N VAL A 34 -4.19 0.27 -0.97
CA VAL A 34 -5.12 -0.17 -2.02
C VAL A 34 -4.62 -1.47 -2.63
N SER A 35 -5.55 -2.40 -2.86
CA SER A 35 -5.33 -3.60 -3.66
C SER A 35 -6.28 -3.61 -4.84
N LEU A 36 -5.76 -3.82 -6.04
CA LEU A 36 -6.55 -3.96 -7.27
C LEU A 36 -6.28 -5.34 -7.88
N ALA A 37 -7.35 -6.08 -8.16
CA ALA A 37 -7.25 -7.34 -8.87
C ALA A 37 -6.86 -7.10 -10.33
N LEU A 38 -5.91 -7.88 -10.84
CA LEU A 38 -5.46 -7.81 -12.23
C LEU A 38 -6.27 -8.80 -13.10
N SER A 39 -6.39 -8.47 -14.38
CA SER A 39 -7.14 -9.24 -15.39
C SER A 39 -6.21 -9.70 -16.53
N GLY A 40 -6.68 -10.61 -17.38
CA GLY A 40 -5.90 -11.15 -18.49
C GLY A 40 -4.79 -12.09 -18.01
N ASP A 41 -3.59 -11.97 -18.57
CA ASP A 41 -2.45 -12.86 -18.26
C ASP A 41 -2.01 -12.79 -16.79
N MET A 42 -2.40 -11.73 -16.08
CA MET A 42 -2.13 -11.54 -14.65
C MET A 42 -3.34 -11.88 -13.78
N GLN A 43 -4.35 -12.59 -14.30
CA GLN A 43 -5.47 -13.07 -13.51
C GLN A 43 -4.95 -13.90 -12.32
N GLY A 44 -5.54 -13.67 -11.14
CA GLY A 44 -5.08 -14.29 -9.90
C GLY A 44 -3.99 -13.49 -9.18
N TRP A 45 -3.49 -12.38 -9.76
CA TRP A 45 -2.62 -11.43 -9.07
C TRP A 45 -3.35 -10.15 -8.68
N HIS A 46 -2.89 -9.57 -7.59
CA HIS A 46 -3.28 -8.25 -7.12
C HIS A 46 -2.08 -7.33 -7.14
N ILE A 47 -2.26 -6.11 -7.64
CA ILE A 47 -1.32 -5.02 -7.40
C ILE A 47 -1.70 -4.32 -6.09
N VAL A 48 -0.71 -4.13 -5.23
CA VAL A 48 -0.88 -3.48 -3.92
C VAL A 48 0.04 -2.26 -3.86
N THR A 49 -0.51 -1.15 -3.40
CA THR A 49 0.24 0.08 -3.13
C THR A 49 -0.25 0.78 -1.87
N GLY A 50 0.58 1.64 -1.28
CA GLY A 50 0.23 2.39 -0.09
C GLY A 50 0.74 3.82 -0.14
N VAL A 51 0.01 4.70 0.54
CA VAL A 51 0.39 6.09 0.81
C VAL A 51 0.37 6.37 2.30
N MET A 52 1.28 7.23 2.75
CA MET A 52 1.40 7.66 4.15
C MET A 52 0.14 8.43 4.60
N PRO A 53 -0.11 8.55 5.93
CA PRO A 53 -1.13 9.43 6.47
C PRO A 53 -1.12 10.82 5.84
N LEU A 54 -2.30 11.42 5.63
CA LEU A 54 -2.42 12.72 4.98
C LEU A 54 -1.80 13.85 5.81
N ASP A 55 -1.77 13.69 7.13
CA ASP A 55 -1.14 14.63 8.07
C ASP A 55 0.31 14.29 8.42
N THR A 56 0.93 13.35 7.68
CA THR A 56 2.37 13.05 7.83
C THR A 56 3.16 14.33 7.65
N VAL A 57 3.83 14.77 8.71
CA VAL A 57 4.80 15.86 8.65
C VAL A 57 6.15 15.26 8.28
N TYR A 58 6.51 15.37 7.01
CA TYR A 58 7.84 14.95 6.55
C TYR A 58 8.88 15.92 7.10
N THR A 59 9.68 15.44 8.05
CA THR A 59 10.78 16.20 8.66
C THR A 59 11.99 16.35 7.74
N ASP A 60 12.05 15.57 6.66
CA ASP A 60 13.18 15.56 5.73
C ASP A 60 12.73 15.77 4.28
N ALA A 61 13.58 16.40 3.47
CA ALA A 61 13.29 16.77 2.08
C ALA A 61 13.10 15.54 1.15
N GLN A 62 13.48 14.35 1.64
CA GLN A 62 13.41 13.10 0.90
C GLN A 62 11.99 12.53 0.79
N LEU A 63 11.00 13.04 1.55
CA LEU A 63 9.59 12.62 1.49
C LEU A 63 9.39 11.09 1.52
N MET A 64 10.26 10.38 2.26
CA MET A 64 10.35 8.93 2.18
C MET A 64 9.14 8.26 2.83
N SER A 65 8.52 7.33 2.10
CA SER A 65 7.46 6.45 2.58
C SER A 65 8.08 5.20 3.22
N PHE A 66 7.56 4.75 4.37
CA PHE A 66 7.94 3.46 4.94
C PHE A 66 7.17 2.27 4.34
N MET A 67 6.15 2.51 3.51
CA MET A 67 5.24 1.48 2.99
C MET A 67 5.99 0.33 2.32
N GLY A 68 6.99 0.63 1.49
CA GLY A 68 7.77 -0.43 0.84
C GLY A 68 8.48 -1.38 1.81
N ARG A 69 8.98 -0.86 2.94
CA ARG A 69 9.57 -1.67 4.01
C ARG A 69 8.52 -2.43 4.82
N ALA A 70 7.38 -1.82 5.11
CA ALA A 70 6.28 -2.51 5.77
C ALA A 70 5.76 -3.69 4.93
N PHE A 71 5.63 -3.49 3.61
CA PHE A 71 5.25 -4.54 2.66
C PHE A 71 6.29 -5.66 2.60
N GLU A 72 7.58 -5.31 2.67
CA GLU A 72 8.67 -6.29 2.76
C GLU A 72 8.55 -7.18 3.98
N ARG A 73 8.43 -6.58 5.16
CA ARG A 73 8.32 -7.32 6.41
C ARG A 73 7.07 -8.18 6.45
N ALA A 74 5.93 -7.66 5.99
CA ALA A 74 4.68 -8.41 5.92
C ALA A 74 4.81 -9.63 5.00
N ALA A 75 5.45 -9.46 3.83
CA ALA A 75 5.70 -10.56 2.89
C ALA A 75 6.65 -11.63 3.47
N GLU A 76 7.73 -11.21 4.12
CA GLU A 76 8.72 -12.09 4.75
C GLU A 76 8.10 -12.91 5.88
N GLN A 77 7.35 -12.26 6.79
CA GLN A 77 6.65 -12.92 7.89
C GLN A 77 5.57 -13.89 7.39
N ALA A 78 4.95 -13.57 6.27
CA ALA A 78 3.93 -14.40 5.64
C ALA A 78 4.51 -15.56 4.81
N HIS A 79 5.83 -15.62 4.64
CA HIS A 79 6.53 -16.53 3.71
C HIS A 79 5.94 -16.46 2.29
N LEU A 80 5.71 -15.25 1.80
CA LEU A 80 5.09 -14.99 0.50
C LEU A 80 6.12 -14.71 -0.59
N ASP A 81 5.92 -15.35 -1.75
CA ASP A 81 6.62 -14.97 -2.98
C ASP A 81 5.93 -13.76 -3.61
N VAL A 82 6.34 -12.57 -3.17
CA VAL A 82 5.84 -11.29 -3.67
C VAL A 82 6.69 -10.83 -4.83
N ARG A 83 6.07 -10.58 -5.99
CA ARG A 83 6.81 -10.06 -7.15
C ARG A 83 7.03 -8.56 -7.02
N ARG A 84 8.28 -8.15 -7.24
CA ARG A 84 8.74 -6.77 -7.24
C ARG A 84 9.28 -6.40 -8.60
N ASP A 85 8.41 -6.49 -9.61
CA ASP A 85 8.77 -6.17 -10.99
C ASP A 85 8.92 -4.64 -11.21
N ASN A 86 9.02 -3.84 -10.14
CA ASN A 86 8.90 -2.39 -10.16
C ASN A 86 10.00 -1.73 -9.32
N PHE A 87 10.54 -0.61 -9.82
CA PHE A 87 11.56 0.17 -9.11
C PHE A 87 11.02 0.96 -7.92
N ASP A 88 9.73 1.32 -7.91
CA ASP A 88 9.09 1.94 -6.76
C ASP A 88 8.77 0.85 -5.72
N PRO A 89 9.42 0.87 -4.54
CA PRO A 89 9.26 -0.15 -3.51
C PRO A 89 7.86 -0.12 -2.86
N ASN A 90 7.08 0.94 -3.06
CA ASN A 90 5.71 1.07 -2.54
C ASN A 90 4.68 0.36 -3.44
N VAL A 91 5.11 -0.41 -4.44
CA VAL A 91 4.22 -1.18 -5.32
C VAL A 91 4.70 -2.63 -5.36
N ILE A 92 3.82 -3.55 -5.02
CA ILE A 92 4.09 -4.99 -5.04
C ILE A 92 2.97 -5.77 -5.73
N LEU A 93 3.27 -7.00 -6.11
CA LEU A 93 2.28 -7.95 -6.63
C LEU A 93 2.11 -9.12 -5.66
N VAL A 94 0.88 -9.36 -5.24
CA VAL A 94 0.50 -10.42 -4.31
C VAL A 94 -0.46 -11.38 -5.00
N ARG A 95 -0.33 -12.69 -4.76
CA ARG A 95 -1.29 -13.67 -5.27
C ARG A 95 -2.63 -13.54 -4.54
N SER A 96 -3.73 -13.80 -5.24
CA SER A 96 -5.08 -13.70 -4.68
C SER A 96 -5.27 -14.60 -3.46
N GLU A 97 -4.67 -15.79 -3.49
CA GLU A 97 -4.71 -16.78 -2.40
C GLU A 97 -4.00 -16.29 -1.12
N ASP A 98 -3.01 -15.42 -1.27
CA ASP A 98 -2.19 -14.91 -0.16
C ASP A 98 -2.64 -13.55 0.37
N ARG A 99 -3.60 -12.91 -0.32
CA ARG A 99 -4.02 -11.53 -0.09
C ARG A 99 -4.45 -11.28 1.37
N SER A 100 -5.31 -12.14 1.91
CA SER A 100 -5.82 -11.96 3.28
C SER A 100 -4.69 -12.05 4.31
N ARG A 101 -3.88 -13.11 4.23
CA ARG A 101 -2.73 -13.34 5.10
C ARG A 101 -1.72 -12.18 5.04
N PHE A 102 -1.48 -11.64 3.84
CA PHE A 102 -0.63 -10.47 3.67
C PHE A 102 -1.17 -9.25 4.43
N PHE A 103 -2.47 -8.95 4.30
CA PHE A 103 -3.06 -7.79 4.97
C PHE A 103 -3.12 -7.93 6.50
N ASP A 104 -3.36 -9.13 7.01
CA ASP A 104 -3.34 -9.40 8.45
C ASP A 104 -1.96 -9.12 9.05
N LEU A 105 -0.90 -9.58 8.39
CA LEU A 105 0.48 -9.34 8.83
C LEU A 105 0.93 -7.91 8.59
N LEU A 106 0.50 -7.29 7.50
CA LEU A 106 0.77 -5.86 7.26
C LEU A 106 0.15 -4.99 8.35
N GLN A 107 -1.07 -5.31 8.80
CA GLN A 107 -1.68 -4.60 9.92
C GLN A 107 -0.81 -4.72 11.18
N ALA A 108 -0.37 -5.93 11.53
CA ALA A 108 0.50 -6.15 12.68
C ALA A 108 1.84 -5.39 12.57
N VAL A 109 2.45 -5.36 11.38
CA VAL A 109 3.69 -4.60 11.12
C VAL A 109 3.48 -3.10 11.33
N MET A 110 2.36 -2.55 10.85
CA MET A 110 2.09 -1.12 10.98
C MET A 110 1.72 -0.71 12.41
N GLU A 111 1.09 -1.58 13.20
CA GLU A 111 0.80 -1.33 14.62
C GLU A 111 2.07 -1.28 15.48
N ILE A 112 3.14 -1.99 15.08
CA ILE A 112 4.44 -1.97 15.79
C ILE A 112 5.23 -0.67 15.49
N GLU A 113 5.01 -0.06 14.33
CA GLU A 113 5.71 1.17 13.90
C GLU A 113 4.96 2.46 14.28
N SER A 114 3.78 2.36 14.91
CA SER A 114 2.92 3.46 15.38
C SER A 114 3.26 3.92 16.79
#